data_AF-A0A8T7HS94-F1
#
_entry.id   AF-A0A8T7HS94-F1
#
_cell.length_a   1.000
_cell.length_b   1.000
_cell.length_c   1.000
_cell.angle_alpha   90.00
_cell.angle_beta   90.00
_cell.angle_gamma   90.00
#
_symmetry.space_group_name_H-M   'P 1'
#
loop_
_entity.id
_entity.type
_entity.pdbx_description
1 polymer ?
#
loop_
_entity_poly.entity_id
_entity_poly.type
_entity_poly.pdbx_seq_one_letter_code
_entity_poly.pdbx_strand_id
1 'polypeptide(L)'
;MGITETFTRSWEITKESFKVIRSDKEILIFPVLASIFSIVFIVIMALPFLVTDIMQNLGLGDLSALPYYLVVFMIYLGTAFIATFFNVAVVYCAKKRFEGGNPTFGEGLSEAIKREIGRA
;
A
#
# COMPACT_ATOMS: atom_id res chain seq x y z
N MET A 1 -4.28 14.55 -37.24
CA MET A 1 -4.41 14.75 -35.77
C MET A 1 -3.32 13.94 -35.13
N GLY A 2 -2.34 14.62 -34.53
CA GLY A 2 -1.11 14.00 -34.05
C GLY A 2 -1.36 13.17 -32.79
N ILE A 3 -0.62 12.07 -32.64
CA ILE A 3 -0.66 11.23 -31.42
C ILE A 3 -0.30 12.07 -30.18
N THR A 4 0.52 13.11 -30.35
CA THR A 4 0.89 14.10 -29.33
C THR A 4 -0.28 14.97 -28.85
N GLU A 5 -1.20 15.38 -29.73
CA GLU A 5 -2.38 16.17 -29.37
C GLU A 5 -3.37 15.33 -28.54
N THR A 6 -3.46 14.04 -28.86
CA THR A 6 -4.30 13.08 -28.12
C THR A 6 -3.73 12.84 -26.73
N PHE A 7 -2.40 12.65 -26.61
CA PHE A 7 -1.74 12.48 -25.33
C PHE A 7 -1.86 13.74 -24.44
N THR A 8 -1.70 14.91 -25.03
CA THR A 8 -1.84 16.20 -24.32
C THR A 8 -3.27 16.38 -23.78
N ARG A 9 -4.29 16.08 -24.59
CA ARG A 9 -5.69 16.14 -24.17
C ARG A 9 -6.02 15.12 -23.08
N SER A 10 -5.52 13.88 -23.20
CA SER A 10 -5.66 12.86 -22.15
C SER A 10 -4.99 13.28 -20.84
N TRP A 11 -3.83 13.94 -20.92
CA TRP A 11 -3.12 14.47 -19.75
C TRP A 11 -3.87 15.63 -19.08
N GLU A 12 -4.49 16.52 -19.86
CA GLU A 12 -5.33 17.60 -19.36
C GLU A 12 -6.56 17.08 -18.61
N ILE A 13 -7.26 16.10 -19.18
CA ILE A 13 -8.42 15.44 -18.53
C ILE A 13 -7.99 14.75 -17.22
N THR A 14 -6.82 14.11 -17.22
CA THR A 14 -6.26 13.47 -16.02
C THR A 14 -5.98 14.52 -14.94
N LYS A 15 -5.38 15.67 -15.29
CA LYS A 15 -5.11 16.76 -14.34
C LYS A 15 -6.38 17.36 -13.74
N GLU A 16 -7.41 17.61 -14.55
CA GLU A 16 -8.67 18.17 -14.04
C GLU A 16 -9.37 17.17 -13.11
N SER A 17 -9.39 15.89 -13.48
CA SER A 17 -9.90 14.82 -12.59
C SER A 17 -9.09 14.74 -11.29
N PHE A 18 -7.76 14.86 -11.38
CA PHE A 18 -6.87 14.86 -10.22
C PHE A 18 -7.08 16.08 -9.31
N LYS A 19 -7.44 17.25 -9.88
CA LYS A 19 -7.76 18.46 -9.14
C LYS A 19 -9.05 18.32 -8.32
N VAL A 20 -10.05 17.65 -8.88
CA VAL A 20 -11.30 17.31 -8.16
C VAL A 20 -11.00 16.31 -7.04
N ILE A 21 -10.26 15.23 -7.31
CA ILE A 21 -9.91 14.21 -6.30
C ILE A 21 -9.02 14.80 -5.19
N ARG A 22 -8.14 15.76 -5.51
CA ARG A 22 -7.31 16.45 -4.52
C ARG A 22 -8.11 17.32 -3.55
N SER A 23 -9.38 17.60 -3.84
CA SER A 23 -10.30 18.22 -2.87
C SER A 23 -10.65 17.25 -1.73
N ASP A 24 -10.55 15.93 -1.97
CA ASP A 24 -10.75 14.85 -1.00
C ASP A 24 -9.41 14.24 -0.52
N LYS A 25 -8.54 15.10 0.05
CA LYS A 25 -7.21 14.68 0.56
C LYS A 25 -7.28 13.52 1.55
N GLU A 26 -8.38 13.41 2.29
CA GLU A 26 -8.60 12.36 3.29
C GLU A 26 -8.69 10.97 2.67
N ILE A 27 -9.22 10.82 1.46
CA ILE A 27 -9.33 9.52 0.78
C ILE A 27 -7.99 9.14 0.12
N LEU A 28 -7.26 10.12 -0.41
CA LEU A 28 -5.97 9.90 -1.09
C LEU A 28 -4.82 9.51 -0.16
N ILE A 29 -4.88 9.88 1.12
CA ILE A 29 -3.78 9.61 2.06
C ILE A 29 -3.69 8.11 2.40
N PHE A 30 -4.80 7.37 2.34
CA PHE A 30 -4.81 5.93 2.61
C PHE A 30 -4.00 5.12 1.59
N PRO A 31 -4.19 5.25 0.26
CA PRO A 31 -3.34 4.56 -0.71
C PRO A 31 -1.85 4.94 -0.62
N VAL A 32 -1.55 6.21 -0.31
CA VAL A 32 -0.16 6.66 -0.12
C VAL A 32 0.46 6.02 1.11
N LEU A 33 -0.26 5.97 2.23
CA LEU A 33 0.22 5.27 3.43
C LEU A 33 0.34 3.76 3.17
N ALA A 34 -0.65 3.15 2.53
CA ALA A 34 -0.62 1.72 2.18
C ALA A 34 0.61 1.34 1.36
N SER A 35 0.95 2.16 0.36
CA SER A 35 2.13 1.95 -0.47
C SER A 35 3.42 2.14 0.31
N ILE A 36 3.52 3.17 1.15
CA ILE A 36 4.68 3.38 2.03
C ILE A 36 4.87 2.20 2.99
N PHE A 37 3.82 1.80 3.71
CA PHE A 37 3.89 0.67 4.65
C PHE A 37 4.24 -0.64 3.94
N SER A 38 3.69 -0.88 2.75
CA SER A 38 4.02 -2.07 1.95
C SER A 38 5.50 -2.07 1.52
N ILE A 39 6.02 -0.94 1.06
CA ILE A 39 7.43 -0.82 0.67
C ILE A 39 8.34 -1.04 1.88
N VAL A 40 8.04 -0.39 3.00
CA VAL A 40 8.81 -0.55 4.26
C VAL A 40 8.80 -2.01 4.70
N PHE A 41 7.65 -2.68 4.65
CA PHE A 41 7.52 -4.09 5.01
C PHE A 41 8.36 -5.00 4.09
N ILE A 42 8.33 -4.77 2.78
CA ILE A 42 9.16 -5.50 1.81
C ILE A 42 10.64 -5.30 2.10
N VAL A 43 11.07 -4.06 2.36
CA VAL A 43 12.49 -3.74 2.65
C VAL A 43 12.94 -4.46 3.92
N ILE A 44 12.15 -4.40 5.00
CA ILE A 44 12.47 -5.08 6.26
C ILE A 44 12.59 -6.59 6.07
N MET A 45 11.67 -7.19 5.30
CA MET A 45 11.69 -8.63 5.03
C MET A 45 12.80 -9.06 4.04
N ALA A 46 13.25 -8.17 3.16
CA ALA A 46 14.31 -8.44 2.19
C ALA A 46 15.74 -8.26 2.78
N LEU A 47 15.90 -7.46 3.84
CA LEU A 47 17.19 -7.21 4.47
C LEU A 47 17.92 -8.49 4.93
N PRO A 48 17.28 -9.47 5.59
CA PRO A 48 17.93 -10.72 5.96
C PRO A 48 18.51 -11.46 4.77
N PHE A 49 17.83 -11.48 3.61
CA PHE A 49 18.32 -12.12 2.39
C PHE A 49 19.60 -11.48 1.88
N LEU A 50 19.65 -10.15 1.88
CA LEU A 50 20.83 -9.41 1.44
C LEU A 50 22.02 -9.69 2.36
N VAL A 51 21.79 -9.72 3.68
CA VAL A 51 22.84 -10.02 4.68
C VAL A 51 23.35 -11.45 4.53
N THR A 52 22.44 -12.44 4.38
CA THR A 52 22.85 -13.84 4.19
C THR A 52 23.64 -14.04 2.90
N ASP A 53 23.21 -13.41 1.81
CA ASP A 53 23.91 -13.50 0.52
C ASP A 53 25.32 -12.91 0.60
N ILE A 54 25.48 -11.75 1.26
CA ILE A 54 26.80 -11.13 1.48
C ILE A 54 27.69 -12.00 2.36
N MET A 55 27.17 -12.55 3.47
CA MET A 55 27.94 -13.42 4.37
C MET A 55 28.40 -14.72 3.69
N GLN A 56 27.55 -15.30 2.85
CA GLN A 56 27.88 -16.49 2.06
C GLN A 56 28.97 -16.19 1.03
N ASN A 57 28.87 -15.06 0.32
CA ASN A 57 29.91 -14.62 -0.63
C ASN A 57 31.27 -14.33 0.03
N LEU A 58 31.27 -13.94 1.31
CA LEU A 58 32.49 -13.70 2.09
C LEU A 58 33.06 -14.95 2.78
N GLY A 59 32.39 -16.11 2.66
CA GLY A 59 32.83 -17.37 3.28
C GLY A 59 32.78 -17.36 4.81
N LEU A 60 32.05 -16.43 5.42
CA LEU A 60 31.98 -16.24 6.89
C LEU A 60 31.00 -17.19 7.59
N GLY A 61 30.30 -18.03 6.82
CA GLY A 61 29.40 -19.06 7.34
C GLY A 61 28.36 -19.46 6.28
N ASP A 62 28.01 -20.74 6.27
CA ASP A 62 26.85 -21.22 5.50
C ASP A 62 25.59 -20.98 6.34
N LEU A 63 24.99 -19.79 6.20
CA LEU A 63 23.66 -19.53 6.72
C LEU A 63 22.64 -20.12 5.74
N SER A 64 22.70 -21.43 5.54
CA SER A 64 21.81 -22.12 4.63
C SER A 64 20.37 -22.08 5.17
N ALA A 65 19.51 -21.49 4.34
CA ALA A 65 18.08 -21.75 4.27
C ALA A 65 17.20 -21.28 5.44
N LEU A 66 16.97 -19.96 5.54
CA LEU A 66 15.56 -19.53 5.63
C LEU A 66 14.91 -20.05 4.34
N PRO A 67 13.91 -20.96 4.39
CA PRO A 67 13.31 -21.48 3.17
C PRO A 67 12.73 -20.28 2.42
N TYR A 68 13.36 -19.93 1.29
CA TYR A 68 13.04 -18.76 0.47
C TYR A 68 11.52 -18.63 0.25
N TYR A 69 10.86 -19.77 0.04
CA TYR A 69 9.40 -19.86 -0.08
C TYR A 69 8.62 -19.37 1.15
N LEU A 70 9.07 -19.64 2.38
CA LEU A 70 8.40 -19.11 3.58
C LEU A 70 8.50 -17.59 3.66
N VAL A 71 9.62 -16.98 3.27
CA VAL A 71 9.71 -15.52 3.34
C VAL A 71 8.97 -14.86 2.20
N VAL A 72 9.05 -15.37 0.98
CA VAL A 72 8.19 -14.88 -0.11
C VAL A 72 6.71 -15.01 0.28
N PHE A 73 6.33 -16.11 0.94
CA PHE A 73 4.99 -16.29 1.49
C PHE A 73 4.63 -15.24 2.56
N MET A 74 5.54 -14.95 3.51
CA MET A 74 5.32 -13.91 4.53
C MET A 74 5.27 -12.51 3.92
N ILE A 75 6.06 -12.22 2.90
CA ILE A 75 6.01 -10.95 2.15
C ILE A 75 4.65 -10.82 1.47
N TYR A 76 4.21 -11.85 0.75
CA TYR A 76 2.90 -11.87 0.11
C TYR A 76 1.77 -11.70 1.14
N LEU A 77 1.80 -12.47 2.22
CA LEU A 77 0.78 -12.41 3.26
C LEU A 77 0.73 -11.04 3.95
N GLY A 78 1.88 -10.48 4.33
CA GLY A 78 1.95 -9.19 5.00
C GLY A 78 1.59 -8.02 4.09
N THR A 79 2.03 -8.04 2.83
CA THR A 79 1.63 -7.00 1.85
C THR A 79 0.14 -7.09 1.51
N ALA A 80 -0.42 -8.31 1.38
CA ALA A 80 -1.85 -8.52 1.20
C ALA A 80 -2.64 -7.99 2.41
N PHE A 81 -2.19 -8.27 3.64
CA PHE A 81 -2.80 -7.77 4.87
C PHE A 81 -2.77 -6.24 4.95
N ILE A 82 -1.62 -5.61 4.65
CA ILE A 82 -1.51 -4.15 4.60
C ILE A 82 -2.48 -3.59 3.56
N ALA A 83 -2.50 -4.16 2.34
CA ALA A 83 -3.38 -3.71 1.28
C ALA A 83 -4.87 -3.85 1.63
N THR A 84 -5.30 -4.98 2.22
CA THR A 84 -6.69 -5.18 2.63
C THR A 84 -7.09 -4.23 3.75
N PHE A 85 -6.23 -4.04 4.74
CA PHE A 85 -6.46 -3.10 5.85
C PHE A 85 -6.75 -1.68 5.35
N PHE A 86 -5.90 -1.14 4.48
CA PHE A 86 -6.10 0.20 3.92
C PHE A 86 -7.30 0.26 2.95
N ASN A 87 -7.59 -0.81 2.21
CA ASN A 87 -8.79 -0.89 1.38
C ASN A 87 -10.07 -0.80 2.22
N VAL A 88 -10.12 -1.41 3.40
CA VAL A 88 -11.27 -1.29 4.32
C VAL A 88 -11.46 0.17 4.74
N ALA A 89 -10.37 0.87 5.08
CA ALA A 89 -10.43 2.29 5.46
C ALA A 89 -10.96 3.16 4.30
N VAL A 90 -10.51 2.92 3.07
CA VAL A 90 -10.98 3.64 1.87
C VAL A 90 -12.46 3.39 1.61
N VAL A 91 -12.90 2.13 1.67
CA VAL A 91 -14.32 1.77 1.46
C VAL A 91 -15.21 2.40 2.52
N TYR A 92 -14.77 2.45 3.78
CA TYR A 92 -15.49 3.14 4.85
C TYR A 92 -15.62 4.64 4.58
N CYS A 93 -14.51 5.30 4.23
CA CYS A 93 -14.52 6.74 3.95
C CYS A 93 -15.40 7.07 2.74
N ALA A 94 -15.34 6.26 1.67
CA ALA A 94 -16.18 6.40 0.49
C ALA A 94 -17.67 6.26 0.85
N LYS A 95 -18.04 5.26 1.65
CA LYS A 95 -19.42 5.06 2.12
C LYS A 95 -19.94 6.27 2.90
N LYS A 96 -19.16 6.74 3.89
CA LYS A 96 -19.54 7.90 4.72
C LYS A 96 -19.64 9.19 3.91
N ARG A 97 -18.83 9.34 2.86
CA ARG A 97 -18.91 10.47 1.90
C ARG A 97 -20.20 10.42 1.08
N PHE A 98 -20.60 9.25 0.58
CA PHE A 98 -21.86 9.07 -0.15
C PHE A 98 -23.10 9.32 0.72
N GLU A 99 -23.01 9.05 2.02
CA GLU A 99 -24.06 9.35 3.01
C GLU A 99 -24.13 10.85 3.37
N GLY A 100 -23.29 11.71 2.75
CA GLY A 100 -23.27 13.15 2.99
C GLY A 100 -22.45 13.58 4.21
N GLY A 101 -21.71 12.65 4.84
CA GLY A 101 -20.80 12.93 5.94
C GLY A 101 -19.42 13.44 5.49
N ASN A 102 -18.66 14.00 6.44
CA ASN A 102 -17.24 14.31 6.27
C ASN A 102 -16.39 13.22 6.95
N PRO A 103 -15.76 12.30 6.18
CA PRO A 103 -14.95 11.23 6.75
C PRO A 103 -13.56 11.70 7.12
N THR A 104 -13.17 11.59 8.40
CA THR A 104 -11.79 11.92 8.81
C THR A 104 -10.86 10.72 8.72
N PHE A 105 -9.55 10.97 8.52
CA PHE A 105 -8.52 9.93 8.46
C PHE A 105 -8.54 8.98 9.68
N GLY A 106 -8.70 9.56 10.88
CA GLY A 106 -8.71 8.79 12.14
C GLY A 106 -9.91 7.86 12.28
N GLU A 107 -11.07 8.25 11.77
CA GLU A 107 -12.27 7.39 11.78
C GLU A 107 -12.12 6.21 10.81
N GLY A 108 -11.57 6.46 9.61
CA GLY A 108 -11.27 5.38 8.65
C GLY A 108 -10.24 4.39 9.19
N LEU A 109 -9.21 4.86 9.87
CA LEU A 109 -8.21 4.01 10.52
C LEU A 109 -8.80 3.22 11.69
N SER A 110 -9.60 3.86 12.55
CA SER A 110 -10.24 3.17 13.68
C SER A 110 -11.20 2.07 13.23
N GLU A 111 -11.94 2.28 12.14
CA GLU A 111 -12.84 1.26 11.61
C GLU A 111 -12.10 0.12 10.91
N ALA A 112 -11.01 0.40 10.19
CA ALA A 112 -10.13 -0.66 9.67
C ALA A 112 -9.56 -1.53 10.80
N ILE A 113 -9.09 -0.90 11.88
CA ILE A 113 -8.60 -1.61 13.08
C ILE A 113 -9.69 -2.47 13.70
N LYS A 114 -10.89 -1.92 13.96
CA LYS A 114 -11.99 -2.69 14.55
C LYS A 114 -12.40 -3.89 13.69
N ARG A 115 -12.39 -3.73 12.38
CA ARG A 115 -12.94 -4.74 11.45
C ARG A 115 -11.95 -5.86 11.11
N GLU A 116 -10.66 -5.53 11.06
CA GLU A 116 -9.58 -6.50 10.84
C GLU A 116 -9.18 -7.20 12.15
N ILE A 117 -9.12 -6.49 13.29
CA ILE A 117 -8.73 -7.08 14.59
C ILE A 117 -9.93 -7.69 15.33
N GLY A 118 -11.13 -7.12 15.20
CA GLY A 118 -12.34 -7.62 15.89
C GLY A 118 -13.02 -8.83 15.24
N ARG A 119 -12.49 -9.35 14.13
CA ARG A 119 -12.93 -10.62 13.52
C ARG A 119 -11.96 -11.79 13.78
N ALA A 120 -10.81 -11.53 14.40
CA ALA A 120 -9.88 -12.55 14.89
C ALA A 120 -10.23 -12.95 16.33
#